data_AF-A0A3N5ZYU3-F1
#
_entry.id   AF-A0A3N5ZYU3-F1
#
_cell.length_a   1.000
_cell.length_b   1.000
_cell.length_c   1.000
_cell.angle_alpha   90.00
_cell.angle_beta   90.00
_cell.angle_gamma   90.00
#
_symmetry.space_group_name_H-M   'P 1'
#
loop_
_entity.id
_entity.type
_entity.pdbx_description
1 polymer ?
#
loop_
_entity_poly.entity_id
_entity_poly.type
_entity_poly.pdbx_seq_one_letter_code
_entity_poly.pdbx_strand_id
1 'polypeptide(L)'
;LRLDGNTVSDVRFQGAGCAISTASASIMTETLKGKTTDEVEKLFRKFHAMVTGKTAPSAEATADLGKLAVFEGVSGYPVRVKCATLAWHTMLAALHHSDDTVSTE
;
A
#
# COMPACT_ATOMS: atom_id res chain seq x y z
N LEU A 1 -10.58 -6.41 7.09
CA LEU A 1 -10.29 -5.09 7.70
C LEU A 1 -11.26 -4.87 8.84
N ARG A 2 -10.81 -4.34 9.97
CA ARG A 2 -11.66 -3.86 11.06
C ARG A 2 -11.29 -2.40 11.36
N LEU A 3 -12.31 -1.56 11.47
CA LEU A 3 -12.20 -0.15 11.84
C LEU A 3 -12.78 0.05 13.24
N ASP A 4 -12.19 0.99 13.98
CA ASP A 4 -12.74 1.58 15.20
C ASP A 4 -12.92 3.09 14.95
N GLY A 5 -14.15 3.49 14.64
CA GLY A 5 -14.44 4.80 14.07
C GLY A 5 -13.68 5.02 12.75
N ASN A 6 -12.75 5.97 12.75
CA ASN A 6 -11.92 6.29 11.58
C ASN A 6 -10.52 5.66 11.63
N THR A 7 -10.26 4.76 12.58
CA THR A 7 -8.94 4.18 12.83
C THR A 7 -8.92 2.70 12.48
N VAL A 8 -7.86 2.23 11.82
CA VAL A 8 -7.64 0.82 11.50
C VAL A 8 -7.25 0.06 12.78
N SER A 9 -8.16 -0.75 13.30
CA SER A 9 -7.92 -1.54 14.52
C SER A 9 -7.28 -2.89 14.23
N ASP A 10 -7.67 -3.56 13.14
CA ASP A 10 -6.99 -4.76 12.66
C ASP A 10 -7.08 -4.90 11.14
N VAL A 11 -6.01 -5.41 10.54
CA VAL A 11 -5.92 -5.69 9.12
C VAL A 11 -5.18 -6.99 8.92
N ARG A 12 -5.72 -7.84 8.06
CA ARG A 12 -5.17 -9.14 7.70
C ARG A 12 -5.33 -9.32 6.20
N PHE A 13 -4.38 -10.02 5.62
CA PHE A 13 -4.39 -10.37 4.22
C PHE A 13 -4.27 -11.88 4.08
N GLN A 14 -5.00 -12.43 3.12
CA GLN A 14 -4.80 -13.78 2.63
C GLN A 14 -4.84 -13.71 1.11
N GLY A 15 -3.88 -14.36 0.47
CA GLY A 15 -3.80 -14.41 -0.98
C GLY A 15 -2.51 -15.07 -1.45
N ALA A 16 -2.43 -15.32 -2.74
CA ALA A 16 -1.28 -15.90 -3.40
C ALA A 16 -0.82 -14.97 -4.54
N GLY A 17 0.49 -14.85 -4.71
CA GLY A 17 1.08 -14.01 -5.73
C GLY A 17 2.60 -14.11 -5.70
N CYS A 18 3.26 -13.29 -6.52
CA CYS A 18 4.72 -13.22 -6.53
C CYS A 18 5.28 -12.70 -5.19
N ALA A 19 6.57 -12.89 -4.94
CA ALA A 19 7.23 -12.44 -3.71
C ALA A 19 7.00 -10.94 -3.40
N ILE A 20 6.97 -10.08 -4.43
CA ILE A 20 6.71 -8.63 -4.24
C ILE A 20 5.30 -8.37 -3.75
N SER A 21 4.28 -9.03 -4.31
CA SER A 21 2.89 -8.80 -3.88
C SER A 21 2.65 -9.30 -2.46
N THR A 22 3.21 -10.47 -2.11
CA THR A 22 3.10 -11.01 -0.75
C THR A 22 3.84 -10.13 0.27
N ALA A 23 5.06 -9.69 -0.07
CA ALA A 23 5.82 -8.78 0.79
C ALA A 23 5.11 -7.43 0.97
N SER A 24 4.57 -6.84 -0.11
CA SER A 24 3.86 -5.57 -0.05
C SER A 24 2.62 -5.68 0.83
N ALA A 25 1.82 -6.75 0.66
CA ALA A 25 0.65 -7.00 1.50
C ALA A 25 1.03 -7.18 2.97
N SER A 26 2.09 -7.94 3.26
CA SER A 26 2.59 -8.15 4.63
C SER A 26 2.99 -6.84 5.29
N ILE A 27 3.88 -6.07 4.66
CA ILE A 27 4.38 -4.79 5.20
C ILE A 27 3.23 -3.78 5.32
N MET A 28 2.31 -3.74 4.35
CA MET A 28 1.09 -2.93 4.43
C MET A 28 0.30 -3.27 5.70
N THR A 29 0.01 -4.55 5.96
CA THR A 29 -0.79 -4.92 7.15
C THR A 29 -0.13 -4.54 8.47
N GLU A 30 1.19 -4.57 8.57
CA GLU A 30 1.91 -4.07 9.75
C GLU A 30 1.83 -2.54 9.85
N THR A 31 1.98 -1.85 8.72
CA THR A 31 2.09 -0.39 8.68
C THR A 31 0.76 0.31 8.93
N LEU A 32 -0.37 -0.30 8.56
CA LEU A 32 -1.68 0.34 8.64
C LEU A 32 -2.35 0.24 10.02
N LYS A 33 -1.93 -0.68 10.90
CA LYS A 33 -2.54 -0.81 12.23
C LYS A 33 -2.36 0.48 13.05
N GLY A 34 -3.44 0.96 13.66
CA GLY A 34 -3.45 2.18 14.47
C GLY A 34 -3.49 3.49 13.66
N LYS A 35 -3.49 3.43 12.32
CA LYS A 35 -3.59 4.62 11.47
C LYS A 35 -5.04 4.97 11.17
N THR A 36 -5.31 6.25 11.01
CA THR A 36 -6.58 6.75 10.50
C THR A 36 -6.72 6.49 9.00
N THR A 37 -7.94 6.47 8.49
CA THR A 37 -8.21 6.29 7.05
C THR A 37 -7.48 7.34 6.18
N ASP A 38 -7.47 8.60 6.60
CA ASP A 38 -6.75 9.69 5.92
C ASP A 38 -5.23 9.45 5.89
N GLU A 39 -4.65 8.94 6.98
CA GLU A 39 -3.24 8.56 7.02
C GLU A 39 -2.95 7.37 6.08
N VAL A 40 -3.84 6.39 6.02
CA VAL A 40 -3.72 5.26 5.08
C VAL A 40 -3.70 5.76 3.64
N GLU A 41 -4.61 6.67 3.27
CA GLU A 41 -4.66 7.23 1.94
C GLU A 41 -3.42 8.07 1.61
N LYS A 42 -2.95 8.89 2.55
CA LYS A 42 -1.71 9.66 2.40
C LYS A 42 -0.52 8.73 2.17
N LEU A 43 -0.45 7.64 2.94
CA LEU A 43 0.61 6.65 2.82
C LEU A 43 0.56 5.94 1.47
N PHE A 44 -0.62 5.55 1.00
CA PHE A 44 -0.80 4.98 -0.33
C PHE A 44 -0.33 5.94 -1.42
N ARG A 45 -0.75 7.21 -1.37
CA ARG A 45 -0.33 8.22 -2.37
C ARG A 45 1.19 8.34 -2.45
N LYS A 46 1.87 8.40 -1.30
CA LYS A 46 3.34 8.43 -1.22
C LYS A 46 3.96 7.15 -1.79
N PHE A 47 3.48 5.98 -1.35
CA PHE A 47 3.98 4.69 -1.79
C PHE A 47 3.80 4.50 -3.31
N HIS A 48 2.61 4.79 -3.82
CA HIS A 48 2.27 4.71 -5.23
C HIS A 48 3.14 5.65 -6.08
N ALA A 49 3.34 6.89 -5.63
CA ALA A 49 4.20 7.85 -6.33
C ALA A 49 5.67 7.37 -6.38
N MET A 50 6.18 6.79 -5.28
CA MET A 50 7.51 6.19 -5.23
C MET A 50 7.64 5.03 -6.23
N VAL A 51 6.75 4.03 -6.18
CA VAL A 51 6.87 2.85 -7.07
C VAL A 51 6.53 3.14 -8.53
N THR A 52 5.86 4.26 -8.83
CA THR A 52 5.63 4.72 -10.22
C THR A 52 6.68 5.71 -10.72
N GLY A 53 7.70 6.03 -9.92
CA GLY A 53 8.75 6.99 -10.30
C GLY A 53 8.26 8.44 -10.46
N LYS A 54 7.11 8.79 -9.87
CA LYS A 54 6.53 10.14 -9.92
C LYS A 54 7.11 11.08 -8.86
N THR A 55 7.90 10.55 -7.94
CA THR A 55 8.60 11.32 -6.90
C THR A 55 10.10 11.15 -7.09
N ALA A 56 10.85 12.25 -7.05
CA ALA A 56 12.30 12.20 -7.02
C ALA A 56 12.78 11.53 -5.72
N PRO A 57 13.77 10.63 -5.76
CA PRO A 57 14.33 10.03 -4.55
C PRO A 57 14.82 11.13 -3.61
N SER A 58 14.26 11.19 -2.40
CA SER A 58 14.73 12.10 -1.34
C SER A 58 14.74 11.35 -0.02
N ALA A 59 15.73 11.64 0.82
CA ALA A 59 15.86 11.01 2.13
C ALA A 59 14.60 11.25 2.99
N GLU A 60 13.99 12.43 2.88
CA GLU A 60 12.74 12.78 3.58
C GLU A 60 11.54 11.99 3.04
N ALA A 61 11.41 11.87 1.71
CA ALA A 61 10.30 11.13 1.09
C ALA A 61 10.33 9.64 1.46
N THR A 62 11.52 9.08 1.59
CA THR A 62 11.75 7.67 1.93
C THR A 62 11.62 7.42 3.43
N ALA A 63 12.03 8.37 4.28
CA ALA A 63 11.90 8.27 5.74
C ALA A 63 10.43 8.13 6.18
N ASP A 64 9.53 8.90 5.57
CA ASP A 64 8.08 8.87 5.86
C ASP A 64 7.41 7.53 5.49
N LEU A 65 8.00 6.76 4.58
CA LEU A 65 7.50 5.46 4.14
C LEU A 65 7.95 4.30 5.04
N GLY A 66 8.96 4.52 5.89
CA GLY A 66 9.49 3.52 6.82
C GLY A 66 9.84 2.21 6.10
N LYS A 67 9.27 1.08 6.55
CA LYS A 67 9.50 -0.25 5.93
C LYS A 67 9.11 -0.32 4.46
N LEU A 68 8.25 0.57 3.95
CA LEU A 68 7.84 0.56 2.55
C LEU A 68 8.92 1.07 1.60
N ALA A 69 9.92 1.77 2.10
CA ALA A 69 11.09 2.22 1.35
C ALA A 69 11.81 1.08 0.60
N VAL A 70 11.71 -0.17 1.09
CA VAL A 70 12.33 -1.34 0.44
C VAL A 70 11.82 -1.58 -0.99
N PHE A 71 10.69 -0.98 -1.37
CA PHE A 71 10.12 -1.06 -2.72
C PHE A 71 10.56 0.07 -3.65
N GLU A 72 11.43 0.99 -3.23
CA GLU A 72 11.90 2.12 -4.06
C GLU A 72 12.40 1.66 -5.44
N GLY A 73 13.15 0.57 -5.47
CA GLY A 73 13.69 -0.01 -6.71
C GLY A 73 12.62 -0.57 -7.67
N VAL A 74 11.37 -0.76 -7.24
CA VAL A 74 10.27 -1.23 -8.11
C VAL A 74 9.98 -0.24 -9.23
N SER A 75 10.27 1.05 -9.03
CA SER A 75 10.12 2.09 -10.06
C SER A 75 10.92 1.80 -11.34
N GLY A 76 12.05 1.09 -11.24
CA GLY A 76 12.85 0.64 -12.38
C GLY A 76 12.26 -0.56 -13.14
N TYR A 77 11.17 -1.16 -12.64
CA TYR A 77 10.55 -2.36 -13.22
C TYR A 77 9.03 -2.15 -13.38
N PRO A 78 8.57 -1.44 -14.43
CA PRO A 78 7.15 -1.09 -14.62
C PRO A 78 6.18 -2.29 -14.50
N VAL A 79 6.58 -3.45 -15.01
CA VAL A 79 5.79 -4.70 -14.92
C VAL A 79 5.58 -5.20 -13.49
N ARG A 80 6.40 -4.78 -12.53
CA ARG A 80 6.32 -5.16 -11.10
C ARG A 80 5.55 -4.15 -10.25
N VAL A 81 5.23 -2.98 -10.79
CA VAL A 81 4.47 -1.94 -10.09
C VAL A 81 3.10 -2.48 -9.65
N LYS A 82 2.37 -3.15 -10.56
CA LYS A 82 1.08 -3.77 -10.21
C LYS A 82 1.19 -4.79 -9.08
N CYS A 83 2.27 -5.57 -9.04
CA CYS A 83 2.51 -6.50 -7.94
C CYS A 83 2.68 -5.76 -6.60
N ALA A 84 3.38 -4.62 -6.60
CA ALA A 84 3.60 -3.83 -5.39
C ALA A 84 2.33 -3.11 -4.92
N THR A 85 1.44 -2.69 -5.82
CA THR A 85 0.28 -1.85 -5.49
C THR A 85 -1.03 -2.60 -5.31
N LEU A 86 -1.15 -3.84 -5.78
CA LEU A 86 -2.40 -4.61 -5.75
C LEU A 86 -3.09 -4.62 -4.38
N ALA A 87 -2.38 -5.04 -3.33
CA ALA A 87 -2.96 -5.15 -1.98
C ALA A 87 -3.43 -3.79 -1.44
N TRP A 88 -2.78 -2.70 -1.85
CA TRP A 88 -3.16 -1.35 -1.46
C TRP A 88 -4.45 -0.89 -2.12
N HIS A 89 -4.64 -1.20 -3.40
CA HIS A 89 -5.89 -0.88 -4.09
C HIS A 89 -7.07 -1.63 -3.44
N THR A 90 -6.87 -2.92 -3.11
CA THR A 90 -7.87 -3.70 -2.37
C THR A 90 -8.17 -3.10 -0.99
N MET A 91 -7.14 -2.66 -0.27
CA MET A 91 -7.31 -2.02 1.03
C MET A 91 -8.11 -0.70 0.94
N LEU A 92 -7.83 0.13 -0.06
CA LEU A 92 -8.55 1.39 -0.26
C LEU A 92 -10.02 1.17 -0.62
N ALA A 93 -10.30 0.23 -1.51
CA ALA A 93 -11.68 -0.13 -1.83
C ALA A 93 -12.45 -0.63 -0.60
N ALA A 94 -11.78 -1.44 0.25
CA ALA A 94 -12.35 -1.91 1.51
C ALA A 94 -12.62 -0.76 2.51
N LEU A 95 -11.81 0.31 2.48
CA LEU A 95 -12.04 1.53 3.29
C LEU A 95 -13.22 2.35 2.79
N HIS A 96 -13.44 2.38 1.48
CA HIS A 96 -14.52 3.15 0.86
C HIS A 96 -15.83 2.37 0.76
N HIS A 97 -15.95 1.22 1.44
CA HIS A 97 -17.14 0.36 1.43
C HIS A 97 -17.67 0.04 0.03
N SER A 98 -16.76 -0.10 -0.95
CA SER A 98 -17.14 -0.50 -2.30
C SER A 98 -17.28 -2.03 -2.33
N ASP A 99 -18.51 -2.52 -2.47
CA ASP A 99 -18.81 -3.95 -2.70
C ASP A 99 -18.48 -4.40 -4.15
N ASP A 100 -18.01 -3.47 -4.98
CA ASP A 100 -17.64 -3.73 -6.36
C ASP A 100 -16.31 -4.48 -6.48
N THR A 101 -16.21 -5.31 -7.52
CA THR A 101 -14.96 -6.01 -7.84
C THR A 101 -13.87 -4.99 -8.19
N VAL A 102 -12.81 -4.95 -7.37
CA VAL A 102 -11.68 -4.03 -7.54
C VAL A 102 -10.73 -4.59 -8.59
N SER A 103 -10.58 -3.86 -9.69
CA SER A 103 -9.59 -4.18 -10.73
C SER A 103 -8.43 -3.17 -10.73
N THR A 104 -7.26 -3.66 -11.15
CA THR A 104 -6.07 -2.83 -11.43
C THR A 104 -5.85 -2.66 -12.94
N GLU A 105 -6.89 -2.91 -13.74
CA GLU A 105 -6.93 -2.79 -15.21
C GLU A 105 -7.58 -1.49 -15.68
#